data_AF-A0A1R3VBA4-F1
#
_entry.id   AF-A0A1R3VBA4-F1
#
_cell.length_a   1.000
_cell.length_b   1.000
_cell.length_c   1.000
_cell.angle_alpha   90.00
_cell.angle_beta   90.00
_cell.angle_gamma   90.00
#
_symmetry.space_group_name_H-M   'P 1'
#
loop_
_entity.id
_entity.type
_entity.pdbx_description
1 polymer ?
#
loop_
_entity_poly.entity_id
_entity_poly.type
_entity_poly.pdbx_seq_one_letter_code
_entity_poly.pdbx_strand_id
1 'polypeptide(L)'
;MALRGDDFIGAGYGPGNDAELWLLKGEAKSNIVLGKTTVSNARKVLNRDNGRCTPDSLLFVANRLLESPDDEDVELGRAIRDEVGLKALRADRIDHMLFTMSGNAPPAALKEDLNGAGNNRDQFVVNLRIEDHQEFIKETFEEAENLGDD
;
A
#
# COMPACT_ATOMS: atom_id res chain seq x y z
N MET A 1 8.65 -6.00 13.96
CA MET A 1 7.49 -6.33 13.10
C MET A 1 8.01 -6.53 11.71
N ALA A 2 7.70 -7.65 11.07
CA ALA A 2 8.38 -8.06 9.84
C ALA A 2 7.83 -7.43 8.56
N LEU A 3 6.69 -6.74 8.65
CA LEU A 3 6.08 -6.03 7.54
C LEU A 3 5.41 -4.78 8.11
N ARG A 4 5.89 -3.61 7.69
CA ARG A 4 5.25 -2.32 7.95
C ARG A 4 5.20 -1.57 6.63
N GLY A 5 4.00 -1.42 6.11
CA GLY A 5 3.71 -0.58 4.96
C GLY A 5 2.34 0.01 5.21
N ASP A 6 2.28 1.32 5.37
CA ASP A 6 1.05 2.07 5.43
C ASP A 6 1.09 3.23 4.45
N ASP A 7 -0.08 3.48 3.87
CA ASP A 7 -0.51 4.70 3.20
C ASP A 7 -0.28 4.81 1.69
N PHE A 8 0.92 4.67 1.15
CA PHE A 8 1.18 4.89 -0.29
C PHE A 8 2.12 3.84 -0.86
N ILE A 9 1.67 3.11 -1.89
CA ILE A 9 2.42 1.98 -2.46
C ILE A 9 2.59 2.04 -3.98
N GLY A 10 1.91 2.96 -4.68
CA GLY A 10 2.08 3.13 -6.11
C GLY A 10 1.41 4.38 -6.66
N ALA A 11 2.03 4.95 -7.69
CA ALA A 11 1.43 6.00 -8.51
C ALA A 11 1.72 5.73 -9.98
N GLY A 12 0.83 6.22 -10.82
CA GLY A 12 0.98 6.17 -12.26
C GLY A 12 -0.15 6.91 -12.93
N TYR A 13 -0.33 6.66 -14.22
CA TYR A 13 -1.41 7.24 -15.00
C TYR A 13 -2.45 6.17 -15.31
N GLY A 14 -3.72 6.56 -15.24
CA GLY A 14 -4.84 5.66 -15.51
C GLY A 14 -4.83 5.08 -16.93
N PRO A 15 -5.58 4.00 -17.17
CA PRO A 15 -5.69 3.39 -18.49
C PRO A 15 -6.36 4.37 -19.49
N GLY A 16 -5.73 4.57 -20.65
CA GLY A 16 -6.24 5.45 -21.72
C GLY A 16 -5.32 6.63 -22.02
N ASN A 17 -5.77 7.55 -22.87
CA ASN A 17 -4.99 8.74 -23.27
C ASN A 17 -5.15 9.92 -22.30
N ASP A 18 -5.85 9.75 -21.19
CA ASP A 18 -6.31 10.87 -20.37
C ASP A 18 -5.22 11.42 -19.43
N ALA A 19 -4.05 10.75 -19.35
CA ALA A 19 -2.87 11.16 -18.57
C ALA A 19 -3.18 11.56 -17.11
N GLU A 20 -4.24 11.00 -16.55
CA GLU A 20 -4.72 11.33 -15.22
C GLU A 20 -3.97 10.53 -14.16
N LEU A 21 -3.51 11.22 -13.11
CA LEU A 21 -2.86 10.60 -11.97
C LEU A 21 -3.80 9.56 -11.32
N TRP A 22 -3.25 8.40 -10.99
CA TRP A 22 -3.88 7.35 -10.20
C TRP A 22 -2.93 6.97 -9.06
N LEU A 23 -3.50 6.74 -7.87
CA LEU A 23 -2.74 6.34 -6.70
C LEU A 23 -3.24 4.99 -6.19
N LEU A 24 -2.31 4.21 -5.63
CA LEU A 24 -2.59 2.99 -4.89
C LEU A 24 -2.20 3.20 -3.43
N LYS A 25 -3.22 3.23 -2.56
CA LYS A 25 -3.07 3.30 -1.12
C LYS A 25 -3.00 1.90 -0.53
N GLY A 26 -1.93 1.62 0.22
CA GLY A 26 -1.67 0.31 0.78
C GLY A 26 -1.83 0.25 2.29
N GLU A 27 -2.16 -0.93 2.80
CA GLU A 27 -1.96 -1.32 4.19
C GLU A 27 -1.44 -2.75 4.22
N ALA A 28 -0.36 -2.94 4.96
CA ALA A 28 0.34 -4.21 5.03
C ALA A 28 0.27 -4.80 6.44
N LYS A 29 -0.04 -6.09 6.57
CA LYS A 29 -0.03 -6.83 7.86
C LYS A 29 0.74 -8.14 7.75
N SER A 30 1.53 -8.44 8.77
CA SER A 30 2.21 -9.73 8.94
C SER A 30 1.90 -10.31 10.31
N ASN A 31 1.33 -11.51 10.34
CA ASN A 31 0.91 -12.20 11.56
C ASN A 31 1.01 -13.72 11.38
N ILE A 32 1.57 -14.44 12.37
CA ILE A 32 1.53 -15.92 12.38
C ILE A 32 0.10 -16.45 12.22
N VAL A 33 -0.86 -15.85 12.93
CA VAL A 33 -2.29 -16.12 12.79
C VAL A 33 -2.98 -14.81 12.43
N LEU A 34 -3.45 -14.72 11.19
CA LEU A 34 -4.28 -13.62 10.71
C LEU A 34 -5.74 -13.87 11.08
N GLY A 35 -6.29 -12.99 11.92
CA GLY A 35 -7.67 -13.07 12.40
C GLY A 35 -8.53 -11.88 11.95
N LYS A 36 -9.84 -12.00 12.17
CA LYS A 36 -10.84 -10.97 11.80
C LYS A 36 -10.52 -9.59 12.36
N THR A 37 -10.11 -9.50 13.63
CA THR A 37 -9.74 -8.23 14.26
C THR A 37 -8.61 -7.52 13.52
N THR A 38 -7.58 -8.25 13.10
CA THR A 38 -6.45 -7.69 12.34
C THR A 38 -6.92 -7.15 10.99
N VAL A 39 -7.73 -7.92 10.25
CA VAL A 39 -8.29 -7.51 8.97
C VAL A 39 -9.15 -6.25 9.11
N SER A 40 -10.09 -6.24 10.07
CA SER A 40 -10.96 -5.09 10.30
C SER A 40 -10.20 -3.84 10.74
N ASN A 41 -9.11 -3.98 11.50
CA ASN A 41 -8.27 -2.86 11.87
C ASN A 41 -7.47 -2.33 10.66
N ALA A 42 -6.94 -3.23 9.82
CA ALA A 42 -6.26 -2.84 8.58
C ALA A 42 -7.19 -2.05 7.64
N ARG A 43 -8.45 -2.51 7.48
CA ARG A 43 -9.48 -1.78 6.72
C ARG A 43 -9.74 -0.38 7.26
N LYS A 44 -9.79 -0.21 8.58
CA LYS A 44 -9.95 1.12 9.20
C LYS A 44 -8.76 2.03 8.90
N VAL A 45 -7.54 1.50 8.91
CA VAL A 45 -6.33 2.25 8.57
C VAL A 45 -6.32 2.64 7.09
N LEU A 46 -6.67 1.74 6.18
CA LEU A 46 -6.86 2.06 4.75
C LEU A 46 -7.85 3.20 4.53
N ASN A 47 -8.94 3.21 5.30
CA ASN A 47 -9.97 4.25 5.21
C ASN A 47 -9.65 5.53 5.98
N ARG A 48 -8.50 5.61 6.68
CA ARG A 48 -8.06 6.85 7.32
C ARG A 48 -7.88 7.95 6.28
N ASP A 49 -8.11 9.20 6.69
CA ASP A 49 -8.08 10.37 5.81
C ASP A 49 -9.07 10.25 4.64
N ASN A 50 -10.26 9.72 4.91
CA ASN A 50 -11.30 9.41 3.93
C ASN A 50 -10.80 8.46 2.81
N GLY A 51 -9.80 7.66 3.16
CA GLY A 51 -9.05 6.74 2.32
C GLY A 51 -8.20 7.40 1.24
N ARG A 52 -7.80 8.66 1.43
CA ARG A 52 -6.71 9.29 0.66
C ARG A 52 -5.36 8.91 1.25
N CYS A 53 -4.31 8.96 0.44
CA CYS A 53 -2.94 8.93 0.95
C CYS A 53 -2.68 10.18 1.80
N THR A 54 -1.90 10.05 2.86
CA THR A 54 -1.49 11.19 3.68
C THR A 54 -0.53 12.10 2.89
N PRO A 55 -0.59 13.43 3.13
CA PRO A 55 0.33 14.38 2.52
C PRO A 55 1.81 14.02 2.69
N ASP A 56 2.20 13.54 3.87
CA ASP A 56 3.61 13.26 4.19
C ASP A 56 4.17 12.12 3.32
N SER A 57 3.42 11.03 3.14
CA SER A 57 3.83 9.91 2.28
C SER A 57 3.94 10.33 0.82
N LEU A 58 2.98 11.13 0.34
CA LEU A 58 3.00 11.62 -1.04
C LEU A 58 4.18 12.56 -1.29
N LEU A 59 4.45 13.51 -0.39
CA LEU A 59 5.57 14.42 -0.52
C LEU A 59 6.93 13.71 -0.43
N PHE A 60 7.04 12.68 0.40
CA PHE A 60 8.26 11.88 0.48
C PHE A 60 8.62 11.27 -0.88
N VAL A 61 7.66 10.64 -1.56
CA VAL A 61 7.90 10.03 -2.88
C VAL A 61 8.04 11.08 -3.97
N ALA A 62 7.20 12.13 -3.96
CA ALA A 62 7.31 13.23 -4.92
C ALA A 62 8.71 13.86 -4.89
N ASN A 63 9.29 14.10 -3.72
CA ASN A 63 10.62 14.67 -3.60
C ASN A 63 11.71 13.76 -4.19
N ARG A 64 11.61 12.43 -4.01
CA ARG A 64 12.54 11.48 -4.64
C ARG A 64 12.41 11.46 -6.16
N LEU A 65 11.18 11.50 -6.69
CA LEU A 65 10.92 11.56 -8.13
C LEU A 65 11.43 12.87 -8.76
N LEU A 66 11.28 13.99 -8.06
CA LEU A 66 11.79 15.30 -8.52
C LEU A 66 13.32 15.40 -8.55
N GLU A 67 14.02 14.50 -7.85
CA GLU A 67 15.49 14.39 -7.90
C GLU A 67 15.98 13.46 -9.03
N SER A 68 15.06 12.79 -9.74
CA SER A 68 15.40 11.88 -10.85
C SER A 68 15.97 12.65 -12.05
N PRO A 69 16.94 12.08 -12.78
CA PRO A 69 17.37 12.61 -14.07
C PRO A 69 16.38 12.27 -15.21
N ASP A 70 15.36 11.47 -14.96
CA ASP A 70 14.31 11.10 -15.93
C ASP A 70 13.17 12.14 -15.90
N ASP A 71 12.87 12.73 -17.06
CA ASP A 71 11.82 13.73 -17.20
C ASP A 71 10.43 13.14 -16.86
N GLU A 72 10.18 11.86 -17.14
CA GLU A 72 8.90 11.20 -16.83
C GLU A 72 8.68 11.06 -15.32
N ASP A 73 9.73 10.70 -14.58
CA ASP A 73 9.72 10.66 -13.12
C ASP A 73 9.48 12.05 -12.55
N VAL A 74 10.17 13.07 -13.07
CA VAL A 74 10.01 14.45 -12.61
C VAL A 74 8.59 14.93 -12.82
N GLU A 75 7.97 14.64 -13.97
CA GLU A 75 6.57 14.98 -14.24
C GLU A 75 5.60 14.23 -13.30
N LEU A 76 5.82 12.94 -13.03
CA LEU A 76 5.04 12.20 -12.03
C LEU A 76 5.20 12.81 -10.62
N GLY A 77 6.41 13.20 -10.24
CA GLY A 77 6.70 13.88 -8.98
C GLY A 77 5.95 15.21 -8.85
N ARG A 78 5.88 15.99 -9.94
CA ARG A 78 5.07 17.22 -9.99
C ARG A 78 3.58 16.93 -9.84
N ALA A 79 3.05 15.95 -10.55
CA ALA A 79 1.64 15.56 -10.45
C ALA A 79 1.25 15.15 -9.02
N ILE A 80 2.09 14.35 -8.35
CA ILE A 80 1.87 13.92 -6.95
C ILE A 80 1.92 15.12 -6.00
N ARG A 81 2.91 16.02 -6.16
CA ARG A 81 3.03 17.22 -5.33
C ARG A 81 1.82 18.15 -5.50
N ASP A 82 1.36 18.33 -6.73
CA ASP A 82 0.20 19.18 -7.03
C ASP A 82 -1.08 18.58 -6.42
N GLU A 83 -1.20 17.24 -6.36
CA GLU A 83 -2.28 16.61 -5.61
C GLU A 83 -2.27 16.98 -4.12
N VAL A 84 -1.11 17.03 -3.48
CA VAL A 84 -1.01 17.44 -2.06
C VAL A 84 -1.49 18.89 -1.87
N GLY A 85 -1.11 19.79 -2.79
CA GLY A 85 -1.45 21.21 -2.71
C GLY A 85 -2.90 21.54 -3.10
N LEU A 86 -3.45 20.84 -4.08
CA LEU A 86 -4.76 21.14 -4.67
C LEU A 86 -5.87 20.19 -4.20
N LYS A 87 -5.52 18.99 -3.70
CA LYS A 87 -6.44 17.88 -3.36
C LYS A 87 -7.43 17.54 -4.48
N ALA A 88 -7.00 17.71 -5.72
CA ALA A 88 -7.83 17.66 -6.93
C ALA A 88 -8.13 16.23 -7.41
N LEU A 89 -7.36 15.24 -6.96
CA LEU A 89 -7.52 13.85 -7.31
C LEU A 89 -8.84 13.35 -6.76
N ARG A 90 -9.63 12.72 -7.62
CA ARG A 90 -10.93 12.21 -7.20
C ARG A 90 -10.73 10.95 -6.37
N ALA A 91 -11.65 10.71 -5.44
CA ALA A 91 -11.56 9.60 -4.50
C ALA A 91 -11.67 8.21 -5.16
N ASP A 92 -12.16 8.14 -6.40
CA ASP A 92 -12.27 6.96 -7.25
C ASP A 92 -11.01 6.72 -8.13
N ARG A 93 -10.01 7.60 -8.05
CA ARG A 93 -8.68 7.43 -8.63
C ARG A 93 -7.60 7.11 -7.58
N ILE A 94 -8.05 6.69 -6.41
CA ILE A 94 -7.22 6.26 -5.29
C ILE A 94 -7.70 4.86 -4.92
N ASP A 95 -7.06 3.85 -5.50
CA ASP A 95 -7.40 2.48 -5.24
C ASP A 95 -6.80 2.02 -3.92
N HIS A 96 -7.39 1.00 -3.32
CA HIS A 96 -6.98 0.48 -2.02
C HIS A 96 -6.46 -0.94 -2.15
N MET A 97 -5.36 -1.23 -1.47
CA MET A 97 -4.78 -2.56 -1.40
C MET A 97 -4.51 -2.97 0.05
N LEU A 98 -5.14 -4.07 0.47
CA LEU A 98 -4.78 -4.78 1.68
C LEU A 98 -3.83 -5.93 1.31
N PHE A 99 -2.59 -5.86 1.76
CA PHE A 99 -1.61 -6.92 1.59
C PHE A 99 -1.35 -7.61 2.91
N THR A 100 -1.55 -8.93 2.97
CA THR A 100 -1.33 -9.70 4.20
C THR A 100 -0.36 -10.85 3.98
N MET A 101 0.45 -11.09 5.01
CA MET A 101 1.34 -12.24 5.10
C MET A 101 1.00 -13.04 6.36
N SER A 102 0.72 -14.34 6.23
CA SER A 102 0.23 -15.15 7.35
C SER A 102 0.76 -16.57 7.40
N GLY A 103 0.84 -17.14 8.61
CA GLY A 103 1.16 -18.57 8.82
C GLY A 103 -0.03 -19.50 8.56
N ASN A 104 -1.21 -19.07 9.00
CA ASN A 104 -2.44 -19.79 8.76
C ASN A 104 -2.96 -19.62 7.32
N ALA A 105 -3.85 -20.53 6.93
CA ALA A 105 -4.63 -20.40 5.70
C ALA A 105 -5.41 -19.07 5.66
N PRO A 106 -5.67 -18.50 4.46
CA PRO A 106 -6.36 -17.21 4.33
C PRO A 106 -7.68 -17.23 5.12
N PRO A 107 -7.87 -16.33 6.10
CA PRO A 107 -9.09 -16.31 6.89
C PRO A 107 -10.27 -15.86 6.02
N ALA A 108 -11.45 -16.47 6.21
CA ALA A 108 -12.69 -16.07 5.56
C ALA A 108 -12.98 -14.56 5.71
N ALA A 109 -12.52 -13.97 6.82
CA ALA A 109 -12.60 -12.54 7.11
C ALA A 109 -12.01 -11.64 6.01
N LEU A 110 -10.98 -12.07 5.26
CA LEU A 110 -10.46 -11.28 4.14
C LEU A 110 -11.47 -11.16 3.00
N LYS A 111 -12.15 -12.26 2.67
CA LYS A 111 -13.20 -12.28 1.64
C LYS A 111 -14.44 -11.52 2.10
N GLU A 112 -14.82 -11.68 3.37
CA GLU A 112 -15.90 -10.89 3.97
C GLU A 112 -15.61 -9.39 3.93
N ASP A 113 -14.37 -8.98 4.27
CA ASP A 113 -13.94 -7.58 4.20
C ASP A 113 -13.99 -7.02 2.78
N LEU A 114 -13.47 -7.75 1.79
CA LEU A 114 -13.51 -7.34 0.38
C LEU A 114 -14.95 -7.21 -0.13
N ASN A 115 -15.80 -8.20 0.14
CA ASN A 115 -17.21 -8.16 -0.28
C ASN A 115 -18.00 -7.05 0.42
N GLY A 116 -17.60 -6.65 1.62
CA GLY A 116 -18.19 -5.54 2.37
C GLY A 116 -17.59 -4.17 2.06
N ALA A 117 -16.55 -4.11 1.23
CA ALA A 117 -15.93 -2.85 0.84
C ALA A 117 -16.85 -2.06 -0.11
N GLY A 118 -16.83 -0.73 0.01
CA GLY A 118 -17.59 0.13 -0.88
C GLY A 118 -17.07 0.09 -2.33
N ASN A 119 -17.92 0.47 -3.28
CA ASN A 119 -17.63 0.46 -4.72
C ASN A 119 -17.20 1.84 -5.28
N ASN A 120 -16.81 2.77 -4.40
CA ASN A 120 -16.41 4.13 -4.79
C ASN A 120 -14.96 4.22 -5.32
N ARG A 121 -14.22 3.12 -5.28
CA ARG A 121 -12.82 2.96 -5.74
C ARG A 121 -12.53 1.46 -5.82
N ASP A 122 -11.51 1.07 -6.56
CA ASP A 122 -11.17 -0.34 -6.62
C ASP A 122 -10.49 -0.80 -5.33
N GLN A 123 -10.73 -2.07 -5.00
CA GLN A 123 -10.34 -2.69 -3.75
C GLN A 123 -9.64 -4.01 -4.04
N PHE A 124 -8.38 -4.11 -3.64
CA PHE A 124 -7.55 -5.28 -3.85
C PHE A 124 -7.20 -5.92 -2.50
N VAL A 125 -7.23 -7.25 -2.45
CA VAL A 125 -6.79 -8.02 -1.28
C VAL A 125 -5.86 -9.13 -1.77
N VAL A 126 -4.65 -9.15 -1.23
CA VAL A 126 -3.65 -10.18 -1.51
C VAL A 126 -3.23 -10.81 -0.19
N ASN A 127 -3.25 -12.14 -0.10
CA ASN A 127 -2.75 -12.87 1.06
C ASN A 127 -1.65 -13.86 0.65
N LEU A 128 -0.43 -13.60 1.10
CA LEU A 128 0.69 -14.54 1.02
C LEU A 128 0.68 -15.45 2.25
N ARG A 129 0.55 -16.76 2.04
CA ARG A 129 0.68 -17.75 3.12
C ARG A 129 2.11 -18.29 3.15
N ILE A 130 2.72 -18.25 4.32
CA ILE A 130 4.06 -18.79 4.60
C ILE A 130 3.89 -19.74 5.78
N GLU A 131 3.80 -21.04 5.54
CA GLU A 131 3.41 -22.02 6.59
C GLU A 131 4.34 -21.98 7.81
N ASP A 132 5.63 -21.73 7.57
CA ASP A 132 6.73 -21.55 8.50
C ASP A 132 7.00 -20.07 8.83
N HIS A 133 5.97 -19.22 8.80
CA HIS A 133 6.08 -17.75 8.91
C HIS A 133 7.12 -17.25 9.93
N GLN A 134 7.20 -17.80 11.14
CA GLN A 134 8.14 -17.29 12.14
C GLN A 134 9.60 -17.59 11.80
N GLU A 135 9.87 -18.75 11.20
CA GLU A 135 11.20 -19.13 10.74
C GLU A 135 11.59 -18.27 9.54
N PHE A 136 10.71 -18.14 8.54
CA PHE A 136 10.93 -17.25 7.40
C PHE A 136 11.24 -15.80 7.82
N ILE A 137 10.49 -15.25 8.77
CA ILE A 137 10.76 -13.90 9.27
C ILE A 137 12.13 -13.81 9.93
N LYS A 138 12.48 -14.80 10.76
CA LYS A 138 13.77 -14.83 11.45
C LYS A 138 14.91 -14.86 10.43
N GLU A 139 14.86 -15.78 9.48
CA GLU A 139 15.86 -15.92 8.41
C GLU A 139 16.01 -14.63 7.60
N THR A 140 14.88 -13.98 7.26
CA THR A 140 14.92 -12.70 6.51
C THR A 140 15.65 -11.61 7.28
N PHE A 141 15.46 -11.50 8.60
CA PHE A 141 16.17 -10.51 9.41
C PHE A 141 17.66 -10.85 9.56
N GLU A 142 17.98 -12.12 9.79
CA GLU A 142 19.38 -12.59 9.89
C GLU A 142 20.15 -12.31 8.59
N GLU A 143 19.56 -12.59 7.43
CA GLU A 143 20.18 -12.30 6.13
C GLU A 143 20.27 -10.80 5.84
N ALA A 144 19.27 -10.01 6.24
CA ALA A 144 19.32 -8.56 6.07
C ALA A 144 20.43 -7.91 6.92
N GLU A 145 20.74 -8.45 8.11
CA GLU A 145 21.88 -8.03 8.92
C GLU A 145 23.20 -8.38 8.22
N ASN A 146 23.34 -9.59 7.69
CA ASN A 146 24.55 -10.02 6.98
C ASN A 146 24.88 -9.16 5.75
N LEU A 147 23.86 -8.66 5.03
CA LEU A 147 24.04 -7.77 3.88
C LEU A 147 24.66 -6.41 4.22
N GLY A 148 24.60 -5.98 5.49
CA GLY A 148 25.14 -4.70 5.96
C GLY A 148 26.57 -4.78 6.52
N ASP A 149 27.16 -5.98 6.60
CA ASP A 149 28.46 -6.25 7.21
C ASP A 149 29.63 -6.40 6.19
N ASP A 150 29.37 -6.10 4.92
CA ASP A 150 30.37 -5.96 3.84
C ASP A 150 30.86 -4.51 3.68
#